data_AF-F7KSA5-F1
#
_entry.id   AF-F7KSA5-F1
#
_cell.length_a   1.000
_cell.length_b   1.000
_cell.length_c   1.000
_cell.angle_alpha   90.00
_cell.angle_beta   90.00
_cell.angle_gamma   90.00
#
_symmetry.space_group_name_H-M   'P 1'
#
loop_
_entity.id
_entity.type
_entity.pdbx_description
1 polymer ?
#
loop_
_entity_poly.entity_id
_entity_poly.type
_entity_poly.pdbx_seq_one_letter_code
_entity_poly.pdbx_strand_id
1 'polypeptide(L)'
;MNRLNCMNQKIKIFMQMCFAVLVIMTVMVLPVRAKETETAGASLGKETEMEDAISFYASAVEGWVQTADGRWWYQYNDGSWPKTSWRKINGSWYYFDSNGYWGDNNVHESGSLKGIDVSQWQGNIDWQAVKDDGIQFALIRLGHGIHELDTYYQRNMQNANAAGIPVGVYFYSTAKSEEEAIADAQFVISNMKGYLVSYPVVIDLEDSSQASLSKTQLGKIAKAYCDEIHAAGYTPMLYCNENWYRNHIDISQITDVEMWVARYGGTYSTSIPRGIWQCCSTGRVNGIGGDVDIDFGYKDYTQIVTPRTDYAEGYVMTEGIWVKDGHGWWYRYFAGGYPANTWKNIRGNWYWFDADGYMETGWHLIDGTWYYFNSSGAMVTGWQLIGNTWYYMDGSGAMATGWCLIGGTWYYFNGSGAMETGWHLIDGTWYYFNGSSGAMTTGWQLIGNTWYYLGTDGKMVTGLTTVTGAIYYLESSGAMATGWRQIDGIWYYFNGSGAAHIGWLYQGNTWYYLNADGKMMTGWQTIGDSKYYLYGSGAMAVGRAQVDGVEYDFGTDGRCRE
;
A
#
# COMPACT_ATOMS: atom_id res chain seq x y z
N MET A 1 -63.85 -16.44 -35.14
CA MET A 1 -65.02 -16.61 -34.25
C MET A 1 -64.66 -17.71 -33.26
N ASN A 2 -64.32 -17.32 -32.01
CA ASN A 2 -65.26 -17.26 -30.88
C ASN A 2 -65.72 -18.67 -30.50
N ARG A 3 -65.79 -19.13 -29.24
CA ARG A 3 -65.89 -18.50 -27.91
C ARG A 3 -66.02 -19.72 -26.96
N LEU A 4 -65.44 -19.69 -25.76
CA LEU A 4 -66.16 -19.33 -24.51
C LEU A 4 -67.06 -20.46 -23.95
N ASN A 5 -66.92 -20.65 -22.64
CA ASN A 5 -67.94 -21.09 -21.69
C ASN A 5 -68.41 -22.54 -21.67
N CYS A 6 -68.23 -23.14 -20.49
CA CYS A 6 -69.36 -23.65 -19.71
C CYS A 6 -69.14 -23.19 -18.26
N MET A 7 -69.70 -22.03 -17.87
CA MET A 7 -70.95 -21.89 -17.09
C MET A 7 -70.89 -22.58 -15.71
N ASN A 8 -70.74 -21.80 -14.64
CA ASN A 8 -71.82 -21.25 -13.80
C ASN A 8 -72.59 -22.31 -12.98
N GLN A 9 -72.33 -22.38 -11.67
CA GLN A 9 -73.33 -22.08 -10.61
C GLN A 9 -72.84 -22.49 -9.20
N LYS A 10 -73.23 -21.66 -8.21
CA LYS A 10 -73.26 -21.84 -6.73
C LYS A 10 -72.21 -21.01 -5.96
N ILE A 11 -72.53 -19.75 -5.59
CA ILE A 11 -73.23 -19.29 -4.36
C ILE A 11 -72.27 -19.33 -3.14
N LYS A 12 -71.61 -18.23 -2.76
CA LYS A 12 -71.99 -17.22 -1.73
C LYS A 12 -72.46 -17.80 -0.38
N ILE A 13 -71.79 -17.38 0.71
CA ILE A 13 -72.24 -17.10 2.10
C ILE A 13 -71.01 -17.34 3.04
N PHE A 14 -70.30 -16.28 3.48
CA PHE A 14 -70.45 -15.50 4.73
C PHE A 14 -69.73 -16.19 5.92
N MET A 15 -69.08 -15.58 6.91
CA MET A 15 -68.43 -14.29 7.25
C MET A 15 -67.95 -14.50 8.72
N GLN A 16 -66.96 -13.72 9.20
CA GLN A 16 -66.54 -13.51 10.61
C GLN A 16 -65.70 -14.61 11.31
N MET A 17 -64.78 -14.32 12.24
CA MET A 17 -63.88 -13.17 12.54
C MET A 17 -63.08 -13.56 13.81
N CYS A 18 -61.80 -13.19 13.82
CA CYS A 18 -60.98 -12.74 14.97
C CYS A 18 -60.28 -13.70 15.97
N PHE A 19 -59.07 -13.22 16.33
CA PHE A 19 -58.15 -13.48 17.46
C PHE A 19 -57.06 -14.57 17.25
N ALA A 20 -55.75 -14.36 17.49
CA ALA A 20 -54.87 -13.21 17.72
C ALA A 20 -53.39 -13.71 17.86
N VAL A 21 -52.44 -12.75 17.89
CA VAL A 21 -51.07 -12.80 18.48
C VAL A 21 -49.88 -13.11 17.54
N LEU A 22 -49.29 -12.03 17.04
CA LEU A 22 -47.91 -11.55 17.25
C LEU A 22 -46.76 -12.59 17.37
N VAL A 23 -45.87 -12.62 16.37
CA VAL A 23 -44.42 -12.83 16.56
C VAL A 23 -43.65 -11.92 15.60
N ILE A 24 -42.81 -11.08 16.18
CA ILE A 24 -41.84 -10.20 15.53
C ILE A 24 -40.65 -11.05 15.08
N MET A 25 -40.28 -10.96 13.79
CA MET A 25 -38.94 -11.34 13.33
C MET A 25 -38.32 -10.15 12.59
N THR A 26 -37.42 -9.47 13.29
CA THR A 26 -36.47 -8.50 12.77
C THR A 26 -35.38 -9.24 11.99
N VAL A 27 -35.26 -8.98 10.70
CA VAL A 27 -34.05 -9.30 9.92
C VAL A 27 -33.07 -8.16 10.15
N MET A 28 -31.98 -8.44 10.88
CA MET A 28 -30.80 -7.57 10.89
C MET A 28 -30.11 -7.68 9.53
N VAL A 29 -30.27 -6.66 8.70
CA VAL A 29 -29.29 -6.36 7.65
C VAL A 29 -28.33 -5.35 8.27
N LEU A 30 -27.08 -5.76 8.47
CA LEU A 30 -25.99 -4.85 8.83
C LEU A 30 -25.59 -4.08 7.56
N PRO A 31 -25.79 -2.76 7.46
CA PRO A 31 -25.06 -1.97 6.49
C PRO A 31 -23.62 -1.82 6.99
N VAL A 32 -22.66 -2.31 6.21
CA VAL A 32 -21.27 -1.88 6.31
C VAL A 32 -21.25 -0.41 5.93
N ARG A 33 -21.33 0.48 6.93
CA ARG A 33 -21.07 1.90 6.77
C ARG A 33 -19.55 2.06 6.62
N ALA A 34 -19.10 2.40 5.42
CA ALA A 34 -17.86 3.14 5.28
C ALA A 34 -18.01 4.43 6.10
N LYS A 35 -17.06 4.64 7.00
CA LYS A 35 -17.08 5.75 7.96
C LYS A 35 -16.43 6.94 7.28
N GLU A 36 -17.21 7.76 6.59
CA GLU A 36 -16.78 9.10 6.19
C GLU A 36 -16.81 10.00 7.43
N THR A 37 -15.63 10.34 7.93
CA THR A 37 -15.45 11.28 9.03
C THR A 37 -15.29 12.69 8.46
N GLU A 38 -16.28 13.53 8.78
CA GLU A 38 -16.24 15.00 8.79
C GLU A 38 -15.51 15.69 7.62
N THR A 39 -16.17 15.72 6.47
CA THR A 39 -16.03 16.81 5.50
C THR A 39 -17.33 17.62 5.56
N ALA A 40 -17.24 18.95 5.59
CA ALA A 40 -18.34 19.83 5.93
C ALA A 40 -19.55 19.65 4.98
N GLY A 41 -20.59 18.96 5.44
CA GLY A 41 -21.78 18.75 4.63
C GLY A 41 -22.76 17.70 5.15
N ALA A 42 -23.14 17.72 6.43
CA ALA A 42 -24.33 16.99 6.88
C ALA A 42 -24.95 17.61 8.13
N SER A 43 -26.05 18.34 7.96
CA SER A 43 -27.09 18.41 8.98
C SER A 43 -28.45 18.48 8.30
N LEU A 44 -29.31 17.49 8.54
CA LEU A 44 -30.76 17.65 8.78
C LEU A 44 -31.43 16.27 8.85
N GLY A 45 -31.53 15.72 10.07
CA GLY A 45 -32.55 14.75 10.43
C GLY A 45 -33.63 15.49 11.23
N LYS A 46 -34.86 15.54 10.72
CA LYS A 46 -36.04 16.04 11.43
C LYS A 46 -36.49 15.01 12.48
N GLU A 47 -36.80 15.49 13.68
CA GLU A 47 -37.90 14.94 14.47
C GLU A 47 -38.96 16.05 14.66
N THR A 48 -40.20 15.68 14.36
CA THR A 48 -41.41 16.49 14.49
C THR A 48 -41.94 16.39 15.92
N GLU A 49 -42.19 17.54 16.54
CA GLU A 49 -43.27 17.66 17.53
C GLU A 49 -44.30 18.66 17.01
N MET A 50 -45.56 18.22 17.08
CA MET A 50 -46.75 18.89 16.60
C MET A 50 -47.35 19.67 17.77
N GLU A 51 -47.36 20.99 17.68
CA GLU A 51 -48.27 21.83 18.46
C GLU A 51 -49.24 22.56 17.53
N ASP A 52 -50.52 22.34 17.81
CA ASP A 52 -51.66 22.97 17.18
C ASP A 52 -51.62 24.49 17.38
N ALA A 53 -51.48 25.24 16.27
CA ALA A 53 -51.95 26.61 16.19
C ALA A 53 -52.55 26.85 14.81
N ILE A 54 -53.88 26.91 14.78
CA ILE A 54 -54.66 27.41 13.63
C ILE A 54 -54.23 28.87 13.40
N SER A 55 -53.33 29.08 12.44
CA SER A 55 -52.93 30.39 11.96
C SER A 55 -53.49 30.60 10.55
N PHE A 56 -54.10 31.75 10.37
CA PHE A 56 -54.69 32.26 9.14
C PHE A 56 -53.72 32.08 7.95
N TYR A 57 -54.13 31.34 6.92
CA TYR A 57 -53.38 31.21 5.66
C TYR A 57 -53.38 32.56 4.92
N ALA A 58 -52.46 33.45 5.28
CA ALA A 58 -51.88 34.36 4.29
C ALA A 58 -50.90 33.51 3.48
N SER A 59 -51.25 33.19 2.23
CA SER A 59 -50.29 32.60 1.30
C SER A 59 -49.06 33.49 1.26
N ALA A 60 -47.88 32.92 1.55
CA ALA A 60 -46.62 33.63 1.39
C ALA A 60 -46.56 34.21 -0.03
N VAL A 61 -46.34 35.52 -0.14
CA VAL A 61 -46.19 36.19 -1.44
C VAL A 61 -44.71 36.19 -1.74
N GLU A 62 -44.31 35.54 -2.84
CA GLU A 62 -42.93 35.57 -3.30
C GLU A 62 -42.47 37.01 -3.55
N GLY A 63 -41.28 37.35 -3.04
CA GLY A 63 -40.73 38.67 -3.21
C GLY A 63 -39.69 39.09 -2.19
N TRP A 64 -39.23 40.32 -2.40
CA TRP A 64 -38.28 40.99 -1.51
C TRP A 64 -38.98 41.51 -0.25
N VAL A 65 -38.39 41.22 0.90
CA VAL A 65 -38.88 41.67 2.20
C VAL A 65 -37.77 42.43 2.92
N GLN A 66 -38.09 43.60 3.46
CA GLN A 66 -37.16 44.40 4.25
C GLN A 66 -37.48 44.24 5.75
N THR A 67 -36.46 43.97 6.55
CA THR A 67 -36.55 43.97 8.01
C THR A 67 -36.54 45.40 8.57
N ALA A 68 -36.98 45.56 9.82
CA ALA A 68 -37.04 46.87 10.48
C ALA A 68 -35.67 47.56 10.62
N ASP A 69 -34.57 46.79 10.60
CA ASP A 69 -33.19 47.28 10.62
C ASP A 69 -32.61 47.53 9.22
N GLY A 70 -33.43 47.48 8.17
CA GLY A 70 -33.09 47.86 6.80
C GLY A 70 -32.47 46.75 5.95
N ARG A 71 -32.25 45.56 6.49
CA ARG A 71 -31.74 44.40 5.73
C ARG A 71 -32.82 43.82 4.83
N TRP A 72 -32.41 43.24 3.72
CA TRP A 72 -33.32 42.61 2.75
C TRP A 72 -33.15 41.11 2.76
N TRP A 73 -34.22 40.37 2.53
CA TRP A 73 -34.22 38.94 2.24
C TRP A 73 -35.28 38.64 1.17
N TYR A 74 -35.25 37.42 0.63
CA TYR A 74 -36.17 36.99 -0.41
C TYR A 74 -36.97 35.78 0.03
N GLN A 75 -38.28 35.82 -0.13
CA GLN A 75 -39.17 34.70 0.16
C GLN A 75 -39.67 34.08 -1.15
N TYR A 76 -39.65 32.75 -1.23
CA TYR A 76 -40.27 31.98 -2.31
C TYR A 76 -41.74 31.68 -2.02
N ASN A 77 -42.51 31.29 -3.04
CA ASN A 77 -43.95 30.97 -2.90
C ASN A 77 -44.25 29.84 -1.92
N ASP A 78 -43.30 28.91 -1.73
CA ASP A 78 -43.41 27.82 -0.77
C ASP A 78 -43.06 28.24 0.67
N GLY A 79 -42.80 29.54 0.88
CA GLY A 79 -42.41 30.12 2.15
C GLY A 79 -40.92 29.96 2.50
N SER A 80 -40.15 29.23 1.69
CA SER A 80 -38.70 29.08 1.89
C SER A 80 -37.92 30.33 1.49
N TRP A 81 -36.65 30.39 1.86
CA TRP A 81 -35.75 31.50 1.52
C TRP A 81 -34.31 31.02 1.38
N PRO A 82 -33.48 31.70 0.57
CA PRO A 82 -32.07 31.34 0.39
C PRO A 82 -31.24 31.64 1.63
N LYS A 83 -30.21 30.82 1.87
CA LYS A 83 -29.17 31.02 2.90
C LYS A 83 -27.84 30.46 2.42
N THR A 84 -26.74 31.18 2.69
CA THR A 84 -25.38 30.84 2.23
C THR A 84 -25.40 30.44 0.75
N SER A 85 -26.03 31.25 -0.10
CA SER A 85 -26.42 30.85 -1.44
C SER A 85 -26.40 32.03 -2.39
N TRP A 86 -25.97 31.77 -3.64
CA TRP A 86 -26.19 32.66 -4.77
C TRP A 86 -27.47 32.27 -5.49
N ARG A 87 -28.35 33.24 -5.72
CA ARG A 87 -29.63 33.05 -6.41
C ARG A 87 -29.79 34.02 -7.56
N LYS A 88 -30.32 33.52 -8.67
CA LYS A 88 -30.85 34.35 -9.75
C LYS A 88 -32.31 34.69 -9.45
N ILE A 89 -32.60 35.98 -9.29
CA ILE A 89 -33.94 36.52 -9.03
C ILE A 89 -34.21 37.59 -10.08
N ASN A 90 -35.27 37.43 -10.86
CA ASN A 90 -35.65 38.38 -11.92
C ASN A 90 -34.51 38.73 -12.89
N GLY A 91 -33.66 37.75 -13.21
CA GLY A 91 -32.53 37.91 -14.15
C GLY A 91 -31.21 38.38 -13.52
N SER A 92 -31.21 38.79 -12.26
CA SER A 92 -30.02 39.29 -11.55
C SER A 92 -29.56 38.32 -10.46
N TRP A 93 -28.25 38.24 -10.22
CA TRP A 93 -27.67 37.39 -9.18
C TRP A 93 -27.52 38.12 -7.85
N TYR A 94 -27.87 37.43 -6.77
CA TYR A 94 -27.84 37.95 -5.40
C TYR A 94 -27.24 36.90 -4.46
N TYR A 95 -26.33 37.34 -3.60
CA TYR A 95 -25.82 36.51 -2.50
C TYR A 95 -26.65 36.70 -1.24
N PHE A 96 -26.96 35.59 -0.56
CA PHE A 96 -27.62 35.58 0.75
C PHE A 96 -26.70 34.95 1.80
N ASP A 97 -26.53 35.63 2.93
CA ASP A 97 -25.68 35.17 4.03
C ASP A 97 -26.27 33.96 4.77
N SER A 98 -25.60 33.50 5.84
CA SER A 98 -26.04 32.35 6.63
C SER A 98 -27.40 32.55 7.33
N ASN A 99 -27.85 33.79 7.49
CA ASN A 99 -29.14 34.12 8.06
C ASN A 99 -30.22 34.29 6.97
N GLY A 100 -29.81 34.42 5.71
CA GLY A 100 -30.66 34.61 4.55
C GLY A 100 -30.87 36.06 4.17
N TYR A 101 -30.02 36.96 4.66
CA TYR A 101 -30.05 38.37 4.25
C TYR A 101 -29.18 38.58 3.02
N TRP A 102 -29.68 39.42 2.11
CA TRP A 102 -28.94 39.85 0.93
C TRP A 102 -27.68 40.61 1.36
N GLY A 103 -26.53 40.10 0.91
CA GLY A 103 -25.26 40.80 0.97
C GLY A 103 -25.11 41.68 -0.27
N ASP A 104 -25.13 43.00 -0.06
CA ASP A 104 -24.94 44.00 -1.12
C ASP A 104 -23.45 44.10 -1.54
N ASN A 105 -22.92 42.99 -2.06
CA ASN A 105 -21.56 42.92 -2.61
C ASN A 105 -21.50 41.88 -3.75
N ASN A 106 -21.68 42.36 -4.98
CA ASN A 106 -21.62 41.55 -6.19
C ASN A 106 -20.30 41.69 -6.98
N VAL A 107 -19.24 42.23 -6.36
CA VAL A 107 -17.97 42.55 -7.05
C VAL A 107 -17.36 41.32 -7.73
N HIS A 108 -17.53 40.14 -7.13
CA HIS A 108 -16.95 38.88 -7.63
C HIS A 108 -17.86 38.14 -8.63
N GLU A 109 -19.12 38.54 -8.76
CA GLU A 109 -20.07 37.97 -9.72
C GLU A 109 -20.11 38.80 -11.01
N SER A 110 -19.95 40.12 -10.91
CA SER A 110 -20.12 41.03 -12.04
C SER A 110 -19.13 40.71 -13.17
N GLY A 111 -19.67 40.53 -14.38
CA GLY A 111 -18.87 40.22 -15.57
C GLY A 111 -18.34 38.78 -15.63
N SER A 112 -18.65 37.92 -14.65
CA SER A 112 -18.28 36.51 -14.70
C SER A 112 -19.23 35.70 -15.59
N LEU A 113 -18.69 34.64 -16.18
CA LEU A 113 -19.49 33.58 -16.80
C LEU A 113 -20.22 32.79 -15.73
N LYS A 114 -21.44 32.35 -16.03
CA LYS A 114 -22.26 31.56 -15.11
C LYS A 114 -22.16 30.09 -15.43
N GLY A 115 -21.75 29.28 -14.47
CA GLY A 115 -21.63 27.85 -14.60
C GLY A 115 -22.25 27.11 -13.43
N ILE A 116 -22.27 25.80 -13.60
CA ILE A 116 -22.64 24.84 -12.57
C ILE A 116 -21.67 23.66 -12.64
N ASP A 117 -21.55 22.95 -11.53
CA ASP A 117 -21.06 21.58 -11.54
C ASP A 117 -22.12 20.62 -11.01
N VAL A 118 -22.15 19.43 -11.59
CA VAL A 118 -23.20 18.44 -11.33
C VAL A 118 -22.65 17.03 -11.29
N SER A 119 -23.37 16.18 -10.57
CA SER A 119 -23.09 14.74 -10.44
C SER A 119 -24.42 13.98 -10.40
N GLN A 120 -24.37 12.70 -10.00
CA GLN A 120 -25.58 11.92 -9.72
C GLN A 120 -26.53 12.56 -8.71
N TRP A 121 -26.05 13.47 -7.86
CA TRP A 121 -26.87 14.13 -6.82
C TRP A 121 -27.99 15.00 -7.39
N GLN A 122 -27.82 15.55 -8.60
CA GLN A 122 -28.83 16.37 -9.27
C GLN A 122 -29.87 15.54 -10.05
N GLY A 123 -29.66 14.22 -10.19
CA GLY A 123 -30.60 13.33 -10.86
C GLY A 123 -30.89 13.71 -12.31
N ASN A 124 -32.17 13.71 -12.69
CA ASN A 124 -32.59 14.07 -14.05
C ASN A 124 -32.57 15.59 -14.24
N ILE A 125 -31.76 16.05 -15.19
CA ILE A 125 -31.61 17.47 -15.54
C ILE A 125 -32.25 17.75 -16.90
N ASP A 126 -33.10 18.77 -16.96
CA ASP A 126 -33.52 19.39 -18.22
C ASP A 126 -32.47 20.43 -18.65
N TRP A 127 -31.53 19.99 -19.49
CA TRP A 127 -30.39 20.80 -19.92
C TRP A 127 -30.78 21.96 -20.84
N GLN A 128 -31.95 21.90 -21.51
CA GLN A 128 -32.43 23.04 -22.29
C GLN A 128 -32.93 24.13 -21.34
N ALA A 129 -33.70 23.77 -20.31
CA ALA A 129 -34.11 24.72 -19.28
C ALA A 129 -32.91 25.34 -18.53
N VAL A 130 -31.85 24.55 -18.27
CA VAL A 130 -30.59 25.05 -17.68
C VAL A 130 -29.94 26.10 -18.58
N LYS A 131 -29.87 25.84 -19.90
CA LYS A 131 -29.33 26.79 -20.88
C LYS A 131 -30.18 28.06 -20.96
N ASP A 132 -31.50 27.90 -21.01
CA ASP A 132 -32.45 29.02 -21.10
C ASP A 132 -32.42 29.88 -19.82
N ASP A 133 -32.04 29.28 -18.68
CA ASP A 133 -31.76 29.99 -17.44
C ASP A 133 -30.37 30.67 -17.42
N GLY A 134 -29.65 30.67 -18.54
CA GLY A 134 -28.44 31.47 -18.72
C GLY A 134 -27.17 30.83 -18.17
N ILE A 135 -27.15 29.52 -17.93
CA ILE A 135 -25.91 28.79 -17.66
C ILE A 135 -25.09 28.69 -18.95
N GLN A 136 -23.80 29.02 -18.84
CA GLN A 136 -22.86 29.21 -19.95
C GLN A 136 -21.76 28.15 -20.02
N PHE A 137 -21.53 27.39 -18.95
CA PHE A 137 -20.66 26.22 -18.95
C PHE A 137 -21.10 25.24 -17.85
N ALA A 138 -20.68 23.98 -17.95
CA ALA A 138 -20.88 23.00 -16.90
C ALA A 138 -19.65 22.11 -16.68
N LEU A 139 -19.41 21.72 -15.43
CA LEU A 139 -18.44 20.68 -15.06
C LEU A 139 -19.20 19.45 -14.56
N ILE A 140 -19.10 18.34 -15.28
CA ILE A 140 -19.88 17.13 -14.98
C ILE A 140 -18.98 16.11 -14.33
N ARG A 141 -19.36 15.57 -13.16
CA ARG A 141 -18.60 14.49 -12.53
C ARG A 141 -18.60 13.28 -13.45
N LEU A 142 -17.41 12.86 -13.87
CA LEU A 142 -17.24 11.64 -14.66
C LEU A 142 -17.23 10.42 -13.75
N GLY A 143 -16.49 10.50 -12.65
CA GLY A 143 -16.35 9.39 -11.73
C GLY A 143 -15.62 9.79 -10.46
N HIS A 144 -15.36 8.79 -9.62
CA HIS A 144 -14.72 9.00 -8.32
C HIS A 144 -13.96 7.77 -7.82
N GLY A 145 -13.10 7.99 -6.82
CA GLY A 145 -12.46 6.95 -6.03
C GLY A 145 -11.63 5.98 -6.88
N ILE A 146 -11.88 4.69 -6.74
CA ILE A 146 -11.15 3.62 -7.44
C ILE A 146 -11.75 3.28 -8.81
N HIS A 147 -12.04 4.31 -9.61
CA HIS A 147 -12.58 4.21 -10.99
C HIS A 147 -14.06 3.80 -11.07
N GLU A 148 -14.89 4.33 -10.18
CA GLU A 148 -16.35 4.24 -10.27
C GLU A 148 -16.90 5.34 -11.19
N LEU A 149 -17.71 4.96 -12.18
CA LEU A 149 -18.36 5.90 -13.08
C LEU A 149 -19.59 6.51 -12.40
N ASP A 150 -19.74 7.83 -12.47
CA ASP A 150 -20.94 8.49 -11.96
C ASP A 150 -22.18 8.02 -12.73
N THR A 151 -23.23 7.63 -11.99
CA THR A 151 -24.42 6.99 -12.57
C THR A 151 -25.19 7.87 -13.57
N TYR A 152 -25.01 9.21 -13.52
CA TYR A 152 -25.63 10.16 -14.45
C TYR A 152 -24.67 10.75 -15.47
N TYR A 153 -23.36 10.45 -15.41
CA TYR A 153 -22.33 11.02 -16.28
C TYR A 153 -22.72 10.99 -17.76
N GLN A 154 -23.01 9.80 -18.29
CA GLN A 154 -23.28 9.60 -19.72
C GLN A 154 -24.50 10.40 -20.20
N ARG A 155 -25.57 10.41 -19.39
CA ARG A 155 -26.80 11.16 -19.67
C ARG A 155 -26.54 12.65 -19.65
N ASN A 156 -25.81 13.13 -18.64
CA ASN A 156 -25.51 14.54 -18.46
C ASN A 156 -24.60 15.06 -19.59
N MET A 157 -23.55 14.32 -19.97
CA MET A 157 -22.72 14.67 -21.12
C MET A 157 -23.52 14.75 -22.42
N GLN A 158 -24.30 13.70 -22.74
CA GLN A 158 -25.16 13.67 -23.93
C GLN A 158 -26.09 14.88 -23.99
N ASN A 159 -26.83 15.14 -22.91
CA ASN A 159 -27.88 16.15 -22.90
C ASN A 159 -27.32 17.58 -22.84
N ALA A 160 -26.25 17.81 -22.08
CA ALA A 160 -25.57 19.11 -22.05
C ALA A 160 -24.92 19.46 -23.41
N ASN A 161 -24.27 18.48 -24.05
CA ASN A 161 -23.75 18.64 -25.41
C ASN A 161 -24.87 18.92 -26.42
N ALA A 162 -26.01 18.21 -26.32
CA ALA A 162 -27.16 18.42 -27.20
C ALA A 162 -27.81 19.81 -26.99
N ALA A 163 -27.85 20.31 -25.75
CA ALA A 163 -28.26 21.68 -25.45
C ALA A 163 -27.23 22.70 -25.97
N GLY A 164 -25.99 22.31 -26.26
CA GLY A 164 -24.93 23.19 -26.70
C GLY A 164 -24.35 24.06 -25.58
N ILE A 165 -24.36 23.54 -24.35
CA ILE A 165 -23.59 24.12 -23.24
C ILE A 165 -22.14 23.58 -23.36
N PRO A 166 -21.11 24.43 -23.27
CA PRO A 166 -19.73 23.97 -23.11
C PRO A 166 -19.54 23.11 -21.87
N VAL A 167 -18.95 21.93 -22.03
CA VAL A 167 -18.82 20.94 -20.95
C VAL A 167 -17.38 20.54 -20.71
N GLY A 168 -16.99 20.57 -19.44
CA GLY A 168 -15.80 19.92 -18.90
C GLY A 168 -16.23 18.81 -17.95
N VAL A 169 -15.26 18.04 -17.48
CA VAL A 169 -15.53 16.94 -16.56
C VAL A 169 -14.62 17.02 -15.34
N TYR A 170 -15.06 16.48 -14.22
CA TYR A 170 -14.20 16.32 -13.05
C TYR A 170 -14.19 14.89 -12.53
N PHE A 171 -13.08 14.53 -11.89
CA PHE A 171 -12.92 13.25 -11.21
C PHE A 171 -12.53 13.48 -9.76
N TYR A 172 -13.35 12.98 -8.84
CA TYR A 172 -13.09 13.02 -7.40
C TYR A 172 -12.03 11.98 -7.05
N SER A 173 -10.78 12.43 -6.90
CA SER A 173 -9.64 11.53 -6.75
C SER A 173 -9.39 11.17 -5.29
N THR A 174 -9.09 9.89 -5.06
CA THR A 174 -8.56 9.40 -3.77
C THR A 174 -7.11 8.90 -3.91
N ALA A 175 -6.42 9.26 -5.00
CA ALA A 175 -5.08 8.80 -5.31
C ALA A 175 -4.07 9.19 -4.22
N LYS A 176 -3.17 8.27 -3.85
CA LYS A 176 -2.12 8.48 -2.84
C LYS A 176 -0.71 8.46 -3.43
N SER A 177 -0.59 8.25 -4.74
CA SER A 177 0.67 8.30 -5.47
C SER A 177 0.50 8.86 -6.89
N GLU A 178 1.61 9.21 -7.53
CA GLU A 178 1.65 9.66 -8.93
C GLU A 178 1.07 8.60 -9.88
N GLU A 179 1.35 7.31 -9.63
CA GLU A 179 0.84 6.19 -10.43
C GLU A 179 -0.68 6.02 -10.32
N GLU A 180 -1.25 6.19 -9.12
CA GLU A 180 -2.70 6.15 -8.94
C GLU A 180 -3.37 7.34 -9.66
N ALA A 181 -2.75 8.52 -9.62
CA ALA A 181 -3.24 9.71 -10.29
C ALA A 181 -3.23 9.58 -11.82
N ILE A 182 -2.21 8.94 -12.38
CA ILE A 182 -2.15 8.60 -13.83
C ILE A 182 -3.28 7.64 -14.19
N ALA A 183 -3.54 6.63 -13.34
CA ALA A 183 -4.63 5.69 -13.58
C ALA A 183 -6.01 6.37 -13.53
N ASP A 184 -6.21 7.32 -12.60
CA ASP A 184 -7.42 8.17 -12.54
C ASP A 184 -7.59 8.99 -13.83
N ALA A 185 -6.51 9.62 -14.32
CA ALA A 185 -6.54 10.38 -15.56
C ALA A 185 -6.86 9.50 -16.77
N GLN A 186 -6.25 8.31 -16.90
CA GLN A 186 -6.54 7.39 -18.01
C GLN A 186 -7.96 6.82 -17.95
N PHE A 187 -8.50 6.58 -16.76
CA PHE A 187 -9.91 6.25 -16.59
C PHE A 187 -10.80 7.36 -17.16
N VAL A 188 -10.54 8.62 -16.80
CA VAL A 188 -11.25 9.80 -17.30
C VAL A 188 -11.15 9.91 -18.82
N ILE A 189 -9.93 9.84 -19.37
CA ILE A 189 -9.66 9.90 -20.82
C ILE A 189 -10.45 8.84 -21.59
N SER A 190 -10.46 7.61 -21.11
CA SER A 190 -11.17 6.51 -21.76
C SER A 190 -12.69 6.71 -21.82
N ASN A 191 -13.27 7.30 -20.77
CA ASN A 191 -14.72 7.48 -20.66
C ASN A 191 -15.24 8.77 -21.32
N MET A 192 -14.37 9.75 -21.59
CA MET A 192 -14.71 10.93 -22.39
C MET A 192 -14.93 10.63 -23.87
N LYS A 193 -14.41 9.49 -24.37
CA LYS A 193 -14.52 9.09 -25.77
C LYS A 193 -15.99 9.04 -26.22
N GLY A 194 -16.30 9.76 -27.29
CA GLY A 194 -17.63 9.88 -27.88
C GLY A 194 -18.46 11.06 -27.38
N TYR A 195 -18.00 11.80 -26.37
CA TYR A 195 -18.66 13.01 -25.87
C TYR A 195 -17.84 14.25 -26.21
N LEU A 196 -18.49 15.38 -26.54
CA LEU A 196 -17.79 16.61 -26.84
C LEU A 196 -17.35 17.28 -25.54
N VAL A 197 -16.05 17.18 -25.24
CA VAL A 197 -15.41 17.88 -24.14
C VAL A 197 -14.85 19.19 -24.68
N SER A 198 -15.39 20.31 -24.24
CA SER A 198 -15.10 21.66 -24.73
C SER A 198 -14.78 22.65 -23.61
N TYR A 199 -14.57 22.15 -22.40
CA TYR A 199 -14.16 22.87 -21.20
C TYR A 199 -13.13 21.99 -20.44
N PRO A 200 -12.43 22.51 -19.40
CA PRO A 200 -11.34 21.80 -18.75
C PRO A 200 -11.70 20.44 -18.15
N VAL A 201 -10.70 19.58 -18.05
CA VAL A 201 -10.76 18.27 -17.40
C VAL A 201 -10.08 18.38 -16.05
N VAL A 202 -10.84 18.14 -15.00
CA VAL A 202 -10.50 18.56 -13.64
C VAL A 202 -10.13 17.35 -12.79
N ILE A 203 -9.03 17.45 -12.04
CA ILE A 203 -8.85 16.63 -10.84
C ILE A 203 -9.43 17.37 -9.63
N ASP A 204 -10.31 16.71 -8.90
CA ASP A 204 -10.82 17.17 -7.63
C ASP A 204 -9.99 16.53 -6.51
N LEU A 205 -9.23 17.38 -5.79
CA LEU A 205 -8.34 17.01 -4.68
C LEU A 205 -8.73 17.73 -3.39
N GLU A 206 -9.63 17.10 -2.65
CA GLU A 206 -9.94 17.49 -1.27
C GLU A 206 -10.40 16.34 -0.37
N ASP A 207 -10.05 15.10 -0.73
CA ASP A 207 -10.49 13.91 0.02
C ASP A 207 -9.73 13.75 1.34
N SER A 208 -10.47 13.54 2.43
CA SER A 208 -9.91 13.39 3.77
C SER A 208 -8.90 12.25 3.91
N SER A 209 -9.00 11.19 3.10
CA SER A 209 -8.08 10.05 3.14
C SER A 209 -6.67 10.40 2.66
N GLN A 210 -6.51 11.54 1.98
CA GLN A 210 -5.23 12.08 1.51
C GLN A 210 -4.63 13.10 2.50
N ALA A 211 -5.33 13.47 3.58
CA ALA A 211 -4.91 14.52 4.51
C ALA A 211 -3.60 14.21 5.26
N SER A 212 -3.18 12.95 5.33
CA SER A 212 -1.91 12.53 5.93
C SER A 212 -0.70 12.67 4.99
N LEU A 213 -0.93 12.92 3.70
CA LEU A 213 0.12 13.13 2.73
C LEU A 213 0.77 14.51 2.93
N SER A 214 2.07 14.60 2.64
CA SER A 214 2.77 15.87 2.64
C SER A 214 2.31 16.76 1.47
N LYS A 215 2.51 18.08 1.60
CA LYS A 215 2.19 19.03 0.53
C LYS A 215 2.85 18.69 -0.80
N THR A 216 4.12 18.29 -0.73
CA THR A 216 4.91 17.90 -1.90
C THR A 216 4.33 16.66 -2.58
N GLN A 217 3.85 15.67 -1.82
CA GLN A 217 3.19 14.49 -2.39
C GLN A 217 1.88 14.85 -3.10
N LEU A 218 1.05 15.71 -2.50
CA LEU A 218 -0.19 16.16 -3.13
C LEU A 218 0.05 17.03 -4.37
N GLY A 219 1.08 17.87 -4.36
CA GLY A 219 1.51 18.61 -5.56
C GLY A 219 1.90 17.68 -6.71
N LYS A 220 2.62 16.60 -6.41
CA LYS A 220 3.03 15.58 -7.38
C LYS A 220 1.86 14.80 -7.96
N ILE A 221 0.91 14.40 -7.10
CA ILE A 221 -0.34 13.74 -7.51
C ILE A 221 -1.12 14.64 -8.47
N ALA A 222 -1.32 15.91 -8.12
CA ALA A 222 -1.99 16.88 -8.99
C ALA A 222 -1.27 17.03 -10.33
N LYS A 223 0.07 17.18 -10.31
CA LYS A 223 0.89 17.33 -11.52
C LYS A 223 0.80 16.11 -12.43
N ALA A 224 0.92 14.90 -11.87
CA ALA A 224 0.88 13.66 -12.62
C ALA A 224 -0.46 13.48 -13.36
N TYR A 225 -1.59 13.73 -12.69
CA TYR A 225 -2.90 13.71 -13.34
C TYR A 225 -2.99 14.78 -14.44
N CYS A 226 -2.60 16.01 -14.14
CA CYS A 226 -2.73 17.13 -15.09
C CYS A 226 -1.86 16.94 -16.33
N ASP A 227 -0.65 16.42 -16.17
CA ASP A 227 0.26 16.10 -17.27
C ASP A 227 -0.29 14.98 -18.16
N GLU A 228 -0.91 13.98 -17.57
CA GLU A 228 -1.52 12.88 -18.32
C GLU A 228 -2.73 13.37 -19.14
N ILE A 229 -3.59 14.20 -18.55
CA ILE A 229 -4.69 14.89 -19.25
C ILE A 229 -4.14 15.78 -20.39
N HIS A 230 -3.07 16.52 -20.13
CA HIS A 230 -2.43 17.38 -21.13
C HIS A 230 -1.83 16.56 -22.29
N ALA A 231 -1.16 15.45 -21.98
CA ALA A 231 -0.60 14.53 -22.97
C ALA A 231 -1.67 13.90 -23.86
N ALA A 232 -2.88 13.66 -23.31
CA ALA A 232 -4.04 13.21 -24.08
C ALA A 232 -4.68 14.34 -24.92
N GLY A 233 -4.15 15.56 -24.89
CA GLY A 233 -4.61 16.69 -25.69
C GLY A 233 -5.78 17.47 -25.12
N TYR A 234 -6.10 17.26 -23.84
CA TYR A 234 -7.12 18.03 -23.11
C TYR A 234 -6.47 19.14 -22.28
N THR A 235 -7.27 20.09 -21.82
CA THR A 235 -6.81 21.17 -20.92
C THR A 235 -7.05 20.76 -19.47
N PRO A 236 -5.99 20.54 -18.66
CA PRO A 236 -6.14 20.15 -17.27
C PRO A 236 -6.53 21.33 -16.37
N MET A 237 -7.16 21.01 -15.25
CA MET A 237 -7.49 21.96 -14.18
C MET A 237 -7.46 21.24 -12.83
N LEU A 238 -7.10 21.96 -11.77
CA LEU A 238 -7.21 21.49 -10.40
C LEU A 238 -8.43 22.12 -9.72
N TYR A 239 -9.25 21.30 -9.08
CA TYR A 239 -10.24 21.72 -8.11
C TYR A 239 -9.80 21.43 -6.67
N CYS A 240 -10.00 22.42 -5.79
CA CYS A 240 -9.92 22.27 -4.34
C CYS A 240 -10.53 23.49 -3.62
N ASN A 241 -10.84 23.38 -2.33
CA ASN A 241 -11.16 24.56 -1.52
C ASN A 241 -9.91 25.37 -1.07
N GLU A 242 -10.12 26.60 -0.58
CA GLU A 242 -9.02 27.49 -0.16
C GLU A 242 -8.10 26.91 0.93
N ASN A 243 -8.60 26.04 1.81
CA ASN A 243 -7.76 25.40 2.82
C ASN A 243 -6.78 24.43 2.15
N TRP A 244 -7.26 23.61 1.23
CA TRP A 244 -6.44 22.66 0.50
C TRP A 244 -5.37 23.36 -0.35
N TYR A 245 -5.75 24.41 -1.08
CA TYR A 245 -4.82 25.25 -1.82
C TYR A 245 -3.66 25.75 -0.94
N ARG A 246 -3.96 26.28 0.25
CA ARG A 246 -2.94 26.89 1.13
C ARG A 246 -2.11 25.86 1.87
N ASN A 247 -2.76 24.84 2.40
CA ASN A 247 -2.21 24.03 3.47
C ASN A 247 -1.89 22.61 3.05
N HIS A 248 -2.49 22.09 1.98
CA HIS A 248 -2.36 20.69 1.59
C HIS A 248 -1.66 20.47 0.26
N ILE A 249 -1.77 21.39 -0.70
CA ILE A 249 -1.19 21.17 -2.04
C ILE A 249 0.03 22.08 -2.21
N ASP A 250 1.14 21.51 -2.71
CA ASP A 250 2.30 22.28 -3.15
C ASP A 250 2.05 22.84 -4.55
N ILE A 251 1.36 23.98 -4.61
CA ILE A 251 0.97 24.68 -5.85
C ILE A 251 2.19 25.06 -6.71
N SER A 252 3.39 25.15 -6.14
CA SER A 252 4.59 25.49 -6.90
C SER A 252 4.96 24.44 -7.96
N GLN A 253 4.39 23.23 -7.88
CA GLN A 253 4.60 22.14 -8.84
C GLN A 253 3.64 22.17 -10.03
N ILE A 254 2.56 22.96 -9.96
CA ILE A 254 1.45 22.99 -10.93
C ILE A 254 1.14 24.43 -11.36
N THR A 255 2.16 25.29 -11.44
CA THR A 255 1.98 26.71 -11.79
C THR A 255 1.45 26.94 -13.22
N ASP A 256 1.54 25.91 -14.05
CA ASP A 256 1.05 25.83 -15.43
C ASP A 256 -0.39 25.28 -15.56
N VAL A 257 -1.03 24.93 -14.44
CA VAL A 257 -2.37 24.34 -14.40
C VAL A 257 -3.42 25.38 -14.00
N GLU A 258 -4.58 25.33 -14.65
CA GLU A 258 -5.72 26.21 -14.34
C GLU A 258 -6.41 25.81 -13.03
N MET A 259 -7.05 26.77 -12.36
CA MET A 259 -7.56 26.57 -11.00
C MET A 259 -9.08 26.81 -10.91
N TRP A 260 -9.79 25.85 -10.35
CA TRP A 260 -11.16 25.95 -9.89
C TRP A 260 -11.15 25.89 -8.36
N VAL A 261 -11.52 26.97 -7.67
CA VAL A 261 -11.34 27.06 -6.21
C VAL A 261 -12.67 27.32 -5.51
N ALA A 262 -13.02 26.43 -4.58
CA ALA A 262 -14.23 26.58 -3.78
C ALA A 262 -14.05 27.53 -2.59
N ARG A 263 -15.02 28.43 -2.43
CA ARG A 263 -15.22 29.24 -1.22
C ARG A 263 -16.67 29.69 -1.15
N TYR A 264 -17.46 29.06 -0.28
CA TYR A 264 -18.87 29.43 -0.16
C TYR A 264 -19.02 30.79 0.52
N GLY A 265 -19.75 31.68 -0.14
CA GLY A 265 -20.02 33.02 0.37
C GLY A 265 -20.15 34.09 -0.71
N GLY A 266 -20.29 35.34 -0.29
CA GLY A 266 -20.31 36.51 -1.19
C GLY A 266 -18.92 37.02 -1.58
N THR A 267 -17.85 36.45 -1.00
CA THR A 267 -16.47 36.87 -1.23
C THR A 267 -15.49 35.73 -0.95
N TYR A 268 -14.26 35.89 -1.44
CA TYR A 268 -13.16 34.95 -1.30
C TYR A 268 -11.83 35.69 -1.15
N SER A 269 -10.74 34.95 -0.88
CA SER A 269 -9.42 35.57 -0.82
C SER A 269 -8.87 35.85 -2.21
N THR A 270 -8.68 37.13 -2.54
CA THR A 270 -8.09 37.57 -3.82
C THR A 270 -6.62 37.19 -3.99
N SER A 271 -5.96 36.73 -2.92
CA SER A 271 -4.58 36.22 -2.96
C SER A 271 -4.43 34.85 -3.61
N ILE A 272 -5.52 34.09 -3.75
CA ILE A 272 -5.51 32.79 -4.42
C ILE A 272 -5.94 33.01 -5.88
N PRO A 273 -5.11 32.65 -6.88
CA PRO A 273 -5.51 32.63 -8.27
C PRO A 273 -6.63 31.60 -8.49
N ARG A 274 -7.65 31.97 -9.25
CA ARG A 274 -8.72 31.06 -9.68
C ARG A 274 -9.26 31.53 -11.02
N GLY A 275 -9.43 30.60 -11.96
CA GLY A 275 -10.16 30.85 -13.20
C GLY A 275 -11.65 30.54 -13.07
N ILE A 276 -12.02 29.67 -12.14
CA ILE A 276 -13.41 29.38 -11.75
C ILE A 276 -13.54 29.46 -10.23
N TRP A 277 -14.62 30.07 -9.75
CA TRP A 277 -15.00 30.10 -8.33
C TRP A 277 -16.29 29.34 -8.10
N GLN A 278 -16.22 28.24 -7.34
CA GLN A 278 -17.42 27.61 -6.79
C GLN A 278 -17.90 28.40 -5.57
N CYS A 279 -19.01 29.12 -5.72
CA CYS A 279 -19.43 30.17 -4.79
C CYS A 279 -20.52 29.75 -3.81
N CYS A 280 -21.25 28.67 -4.10
CA CYS A 280 -22.15 28.00 -3.16
C CYS A 280 -22.55 26.61 -3.67
N SER A 281 -22.98 25.74 -2.77
CA SER A 281 -23.51 24.40 -3.09
C SER A 281 -25.04 24.29 -3.02
N THR A 282 -25.72 25.40 -2.79
CA THR A 282 -27.17 25.44 -2.51
C THR A 282 -27.92 26.26 -3.56
N GLY A 283 -27.39 26.40 -4.77
CA GLY A 283 -27.98 27.15 -5.87
C GLY A 283 -29.29 26.55 -6.40
N ARG A 284 -30.01 27.30 -7.24
CA ARG A 284 -31.25 26.89 -7.91
C ARG A 284 -31.11 27.33 -9.36
N VAL A 285 -31.28 26.41 -10.28
CA VAL A 285 -31.27 26.65 -11.73
C VAL A 285 -32.46 25.92 -12.32
N ASN A 286 -33.21 26.58 -13.21
CA ASN A 286 -34.35 25.95 -13.87
C ASN A 286 -33.89 24.69 -14.62
N GLY A 287 -34.68 23.61 -14.51
CA GLY A 287 -34.34 22.31 -15.08
C GLY A 287 -33.61 21.36 -14.13
N ILE A 288 -33.18 21.82 -12.95
CA ILE A 288 -32.58 20.98 -11.90
C ILE A 288 -33.52 20.89 -10.71
N GLY A 289 -33.94 19.66 -10.38
CA GLY A 289 -34.78 19.39 -9.23
C GLY A 289 -33.97 19.31 -7.93
N GLY A 290 -33.58 20.46 -7.37
CA GLY A 290 -32.83 20.47 -6.12
C GLY A 290 -31.70 21.49 -6.09
N ASP A 291 -30.78 21.31 -5.15
CA ASP A 291 -29.63 22.19 -4.96
C ASP A 291 -28.59 21.86 -6.04
N VAL A 292 -27.94 22.91 -6.52
CA VAL A 292 -26.86 22.79 -7.49
C VAL A 292 -25.74 23.76 -7.14
N ASP A 293 -24.51 23.32 -7.38
CA ASP A 293 -23.33 24.12 -7.15
C ASP A 293 -23.27 25.21 -8.22
N ILE A 294 -22.91 26.43 -7.79
CA ILE A 294 -22.85 27.60 -8.68
C ILE A 294 -21.40 28.01 -8.84
N ASP A 295 -21.01 28.18 -10.10
CA ASP A 295 -19.67 28.56 -10.50
C ASP A 295 -19.65 29.89 -11.24
N PHE A 296 -18.71 30.75 -10.85
CA PHE A 296 -18.39 31.98 -11.57
C PHE A 296 -17.05 31.82 -12.29
N GLY A 297 -17.09 31.85 -13.62
CA GLY A 297 -15.92 31.77 -14.49
C GLY A 297 -15.35 33.16 -14.79
N TYR A 298 -14.06 33.35 -14.53
CA TYR A 298 -13.32 34.59 -14.84
C TYR A 298 -12.54 34.53 -16.14
N LYS A 299 -12.56 33.35 -16.78
CA LYS A 299 -11.93 33.08 -18.07
C LYS A 299 -12.91 32.33 -18.94
N ASP A 300 -13.03 32.74 -20.20
CA ASP A 300 -13.77 31.97 -21.19
C ASP A 300 -12.88 30.86 -21.75
N TYR A 301 -12.97 29.67 -21.14
CA TYR A 301 -12.17 28.52 -21.57
C TYR A 301 -12.59 27.99 -22.95
N THR A 302 -13.73 28.39 -23.52
CA THR A 302 -14.07 28.02 -24.91
C THR A 302 -13.10 28.61 -25.93
N GLN A 303 -12.36 29.67 -25.55
CA GLN A 303 -11.34 30.29 -26.38
C GLN A 303 -9.96 29.60 -26.27
N ILE A 304 -9.82 28.61 -25.39
CA ILE A 304 -8.53 28.05 -24.97
C ILE A 304 -8.52 26.54 -25.12
N VAL A 305 -9.62 25.90 -24.72
CA VAL A 305 -9.83 24.47 -24.84
C VAL A 305 -10.08 24.16 -26.30
N THR A 306 -9.32 23.21 -26.84
CA THR A 306 -9.64 22.60 -28.14
C THR A 306 -10.73 21.56 -27.93
N PRO A 307 -11.95 21.74 -28.46
CA PRO A 307 -13.03 20.78 -28.26
C PRO A 307 -12.71 19.43 -28.91
N ARG A 308 -12.97 18.33 -28.20
CA ARG A 308 -12.60 16.98 -28.63
C ARG A 308 -13.65 15.95 -28.23
N THR A 309 -13.82 14.93 -29.06
CA THR A 309 -14.60 13.73 -28.75
C THR A 309 -13.73 12.49 -28.56
N ASP A 310 -12.42 12.63 -28.74
CA ASP A 310 -11.43 11.58 -28.54
C ASP A 310 -10.09 12.22 -28.15
N TYR A 311 -9.23 11.46 -27.49
CA TYR A 311 -7.90 11.92 -27.12
C TYR A 311 -7.03 12.20 -28.36
N ALA A 312 -5.94 12.93 -28.18
CA ALA A 312 -5.03 13.29 -29.26
C ALA A 312 -4.42 12.06 -29.95
N GLU A 313 -4.24 12.17 -31.27
CA GLU A 313 -3.56 11.15 -32.06
C GLU A 313 -2.13 10.93 -31.51
N GLY A 314 -1.75 9.67 -31.33
CA GLY A 314 -0.45 9.28 -30.78
C GLY A 314 -0.40 9.16 -29.26
N TYR A 315 -1.45 9.55 -28.54
CA TYR A 315 -1.56 9.28 -27.10
C TYR A 315 -1.80 7.78 -26.85
N VAL A 316 -1.12 7.22 -25.85
CA VAL A 316 -1.16 5.78 -25.52
C VAL A 316 -1.52 5.61 -24.05
N MET A 317 -2.61 4.90 -23.78
CA MET A 317 -2.98 4.47 -22.43
C MET A 317 -2.27 3.16 -22.06
N THR A 318 -1.82 3.07 -20.81
CA THR A 318 -1.06 1.94 -20.27
C THR A 318 -1.74 1.27 -19.07
N GLU A 319 -2.72 1.94 -18.48
CA GLU A 319 -3.45 1.53 -17.30
C GLU A 319 -4.79 0.88 -17.66
N GLY A 320 -5.48 0.41 -16.62
CA GLY A 320 -6.69 -0.38 -16.69
C GLY A 320 -7.28 -0.64 -15.30
N ILE A 321 -8.26 -1.53 -15.28
CA ILE A 321 -8.98 -1.92 -14.07
C ILE A 321 -8.91 -3.42 -13.82
N TRP A 322 -8.89 -3.78 -12.53
CA TRP A 322 -9.08 -5.15 -12.09
C TRP A 322 -10.54 -5.57 -12.25
N VAL A 323 -10.76 -6.72 -12.87
CA VAL A 323 -12.08 -7.33 -13.06
C VAL A 323 -12.03 -8.73 -12.46
N LYS A 324 -13.09 -9.11 -11.76
CA LYS A 324 -13.25 -10.47 -11.22
C LYS A 324 -14.45 -11.15 -11.85
N ASP A 325 -14.27 -12.37 -12.32
CA ASP A 325 -15.36 -13.23 -12.79
C ASP A 325 -15.33 -14.58 -12.06
N GLY A 326 -16.02 -15.59 -12.63
CA GLY A 326 -16.07 -16.94 -12.06
C GLY A 326 -14.78 -17.74 -12.20
N HIS A 327 -13.85 -17.32 -13.07
CA HIS A 327 -12.56 -17.95 -13.25
C HIS A 327 -11.51 -17.32 -12.33
N GLY A 328 -11.43 -15.99 -12.29
CA GLY A 328 -10.43 -15.32 -11.47
C GLY A 328 -10.40 -13.80 -11.63
N TRP A 329 -9.30 -13.22 -11.19
CA TRP A 329 -8.99 -11.82 -11.42
C TRP A 329 -8.24 -11.66 -12.73
N TRP A 330 -8.61 -10.66 -13.53
CA TRP A 330 -7.90 -10.26 -14.74
C TRP A 330 -7.84 -8.73 -14.82
N TYR A 331 -6.95 -8.21 -15.68
CA TYR A 331 -6.74 -6.78 -15.80
C TYR A 331 -7.15 -6.26 -17.17
N ARG A 332 -8.15 -5.38 -17.22
CA ARG A 332 -8.67 -4.83 -18.47
C ARG A 332 -8.08 -3.46 -18.72
N TYR A 333 -7.31 -3.30 -19.80
CA TYR A 333 -6.78 -1.98 -20.18
C TYR A 333 -7.90 -1.01 -20.55
N PHE A 334 -7.71 0.27 -20.25
CA PHE A 334 -8.63 1.34 -20.65
C PHE A 334 -8.72 1.51 -22.17
N ALA A 335 -7.61 1.26 -22.88
CA ALA A 335 -7.57 1.21 -24.35
C ALA A 335 -8.29 -0.03 -24.93
N GLY A 336 -8.71 -0.98 -24.09
CA GLY A 336 -9.18 -2.31 -24.49
C GLY A 336 -8.07 -3.36 -24.52
N GLY A 337 -8.46 -4.63 -24.44
CA GLY A 337 -7.54 -5.75 -24.26
C GLY A 337 -7.13 -5.99 -22.80
N TYR A 338 -6.17 -6.90 -22.61
CA TYR A 338 -5.68 -7.35 -21.31
C TYR A 338 -4.27 -7.97 -21.44
N PRO A 339 -3.45 -8.00 -20.38
CA PRO A 339 -2.18 -8.72 -20.38
C PRO A 339 -2.45 -10.23 -20.43
N ALA A 340 -1.71 -10.96 -21.28
CA ALA A 340 -1.76 -12.42 -21.35
C ALA A 340 -0.35 -12.97 -21.60
N ASN A 341 0.00 -14.04 -20.90
CA ASN A 341 1.32 -14.68 -20.90
C ASN A 341 2.46 -13.66 -20.72
N THR A 342 2.29 -12.74 -19.77
CA THR A 342 3.20 -11.61 -19.58
C THR A 342 3.23 -11.11 -18.15
N TRP A 343 4.36 -10.54 -17.79
CA TRP A 343 4.50 -9.69 -16.62
C TRP A 343 3.81 -8.36 -16.85
N LYS A 344 3.23 -7.80 -15.79
CA LYS A 344 2.74 -6.42 -15.77
C LYS A 344 2.97 -5.81 -14.39
N ASN A 345 3.61 -4.64 -14.37
CA ASN A 345 3.64 -3.81 -13.18
C ASN A 345 2.34 -3.00 -13.12
N ILE A 346 1.61 -3.12 -12.01
CA ILE A 346 0.36 -2.40 -11.77
C ILE A 346 0.52 -1.75 -10.39
N ARG A 347 0.58 -0.41 -10.37
CA ARG A 347 0.71 0.39 -9.14
C ARG A 347 1.87 -0.08 -8.25
N GLY A 348 3.05 -0.26 -8.86
CA GLY A 348 4.29 -0.63 -8.16
C GLY A 348 4.44 -2.12 -7.84
N ASN A 349 3.41 -2.94 -8.06
CA ASN A 349 3.47 -4.39 -7.83
C ASN A 349 3.57 -5.14 -9.15
N TRP A 350 4.40 -6.18 -9.19
CA TRP A 350 4.51 -7.06 -10.36
C TRP A 350 3.53 -8.22 -10.27
N TYR A 351 2.83 -8.46 -11.37
CA TYR A 351 1.88 -9.56 -11.54
C TYR A 351 2.27 -10.37 -12.76
N TRP A 352 1.98 -11.66 -12.71
CA TRP A 352 2.04 -12.53 -13.88
C TRP A 352 0.62 -12.90 -14.31
N PHE A 353 0.37 -12.82 -15.60
CA PHE A 353 -0.89 -13.21 -16.21
C PHE A 353 -0.69 -14.45 -17.08
N ASP A 354 -1.56 -15.43 -16.92
CA ASP A 354 -1.56 -16.65 -17.71
C ASP A 354 -1.94 -16.41 -19.19
N ALA A 355 -2.00 -17.49 -19.98
CA ALA A 355 -2.30 -17.40 -21.40
C ALA A 355 -3.72 -16.87 -21.72
N ASP A 356 -4.65 -17.01 -20.78
CA ASP A 356 -6.03 -16.54 -20.92
C ASP A 356 -6.23 -15.12 -20.33
N GLY A 357 -5.20 -14.58 -19.67
CA GLY A 357 -5.16 -13.23 -19.13
C GLY A 357 -5.58 -13.13 -17.67
N TYR A 358 -5.59 -14.24 -16.94
CA TYR A 358 -5.90 -14.28 -15.52
C TYR A 358 -4.62 -14.16 -14.68
N MET A 359 -4.74 -13.40 -13.60
CA MET A 359 -3.67 -13.13 -12.66
C MET A 359 -3.38 -14.36 -11.80
N GLU A 360 -2.11 -14.71 -11.75
CA GLU A 360 -1.64 -15.91 -11.06
C GLU A 360 -1.29 -15.67 -9.59
N THR A 361 -1.38 -16.73 -8.78
CA THR A 361 -1.04 -16.71 -7.34
C THR A 361 -0.25 -17.96 -6.96
N GLY A 362 0.61 -17.87 -5.95
CA GLY A 362 1.43 -19.00 -5.51
C GLY A 362 2.71 -19.16 -6.33
N TRP A 363 3.21 -20.40 -6.41
CA TRP A 363 4.47 -20.73 -7.08
C TRP A 363 4.28 -20.87 -8.59
N HIS A 364 5.07 -20.13 -9.37
CA HIS A 364 5.11 -20.27 -10.82
C HIS A 364 6.55 -20.30 -11.35
N LEU A 365 6.80 -21.21 -12.29
CA LEU A 365 8.04 -21.30 -13.04
C LEU A 365 7.86 -20.53 -14.35
N ILE A 366 8.49 -19.37 -14.46
CA ILE A 366 8.38 -18.47 -15.61
C ILE A 366 9.76 -18.36 -16.23
N ASP A 367 9.88 -18.76 -17.51
CA ASP A 367 11.14 -18.75 -18.26
C ASP A 367 12.32 -19.43 -17.52
N GLY A 368 12.03 -20.54 -16.83
CA GLY A 368 13.02 -21.31 -16.08
C GLY A 368 13.38 -20.76 -14.69
N THR A 369 12.72 -19.68 -14.24
CA THR A 369 12.94 -19.07 -12.93
C THR A 369 11.68 -19.20 -12.05
N TRP A 370 11.85 -19.62 -10.80
CA TRP A 370 10.74 -19.71 -9.84
C TRP A 370 10.44 -18.36 -9.21
N TYR A 371 9.16 -18.00 -9.20
CA TYR A 371 8.59 -16.83 -8.55
C TYR A 371 7.48 -17.26 -7.60
N TYR A 372 7.21 -16.43 -6.60
CA TYR A 372 6.06 -16.61 -5.71
C TYR A 372 5.19 -15.34 -5.72
N PHE A 373 3.90 -15.54 -5.95
CA PHE A 373 2.90 -14.49 -5.93
C PHE A 373 2.03 -14.67 -4.68
N ASN A 374 1.83 -13.61 -3.90
CA ASN A 374 1.01 -13.68 -2.70
C ASN A 374 -0.49 -13.84 -3.04
N SER A 375 -1.36 -13.83 -2.02
CA SER A 375 -2.81 -13.99 -2.21
C SER A 375 -3.48 -12.84 -2.98
N SER A 376 -2.83 -11.68 -3.11
CA SER A 376 -3.29 -10.59 -3.99
C SER A 376 -2.71 -10.69 -5.40
N GLY A 377 -1.92 -11.73 -5.70
CA GLY A 377 -1.21 -11.93 -6.96
C GLY A 377 0.04 -11.07 -7.14
N ALA A 378 0.44 -10.31 -6.12
CA ALA A 378 1.66 -9.51 -6.20
C ALA A 378 2.88 -10.42 -5.98
N MET A 379 3.86 -10.32 -6.87
CA MET A 379 5.15 -10.98 -6.77
C MET A 379 5.87 -10.53 -5.51
N VAL A 380 6.37 -11.47 -4.71
CA VAL A 380 7.06 -11.15 -3.46
C VAL A 380 8.58 -11.12 -3.64
N THR A 381 9.24 -10.32 -2.81
CA THR A 381 10.70 -10.25 -2.67
C THR A 381 11.10 -10.51 -1.22
N GLY A 382 12.37 -10.84 -0.97
CA GLY A 382 12.92 -11.06 0.37
C GLY A 382 12.54 -12.42 0.98
N TRP A 383 12.65 -12.51 2.31
CA TRP A 383 12.36 -13.73 3.07
C TRP A 383 10.86 -14.05 3.09
N GLN A 384 10.52 -15.30 2.76
CA GLN A 384 9.15 -15.79 2.73
C GLN A 384 9.01 -17.10 3.48
N LEU A 385 8.12 -17.14 4.47
CA LEU A 385 7.72 -18.38 5.13
C LEU A 385 6.47 -18.91 4.44
N ILE A 386 6.62 -19.95 3.63
CA ILE A 386 5.54 -20.55 2.85
C ILE A 386 5.29 -21.95 3.39
N GLY A 387 4.11 -22.15 3.98
CA GLY A 387 3.85 -23.32 4.82
C GLY A 387 4.75 -23.30 6.06
N ASN A 388 5.65 -24.27 6.18
CA ASN A 388 6.62 -24.37 7.28
C ASN A 388 8.08 -24.22 6.80
N THR A 389 8.28 -23.72 5.59
CA THR A 389 9.59 -23.67 4.94
C THR A 389 9.95 -22.24 4.58
N TRP A 390 11.17 -21.84 4.93
CA TRP A 390 11.72 -20.54 4.57
C TRP A 390 12.31 -20.58 3.16
N TYR A 391 11.97 -19.57 2.38
CA TYR A 391 12.50 -19.27 1.05
C TYR A 391 13.02 -17.83 1.05
N TYR A 392 13.86 -17.51 0.08
CA TYR A 392 14.27 -16.15 -0.18
C TYR A 392 14.07 -15.84 -1.66
N MET A 393 13.37 -14.75 -1.95
CA MET A 393 13.22 -14.21 -3.29
C MET A 393 14.15 -13.00 -3.41
N ASP A 394 14.96 -12.91 -4.46
CA ASP A 394 15.87 -11.78 -4.64
C ASP A 394 15.13 -10.48 -4.99
N GLY A 395 15.86 -9.40 -5.29
CA GLY A 395 15.25 -8.11 -5.66
C GLY A 395 14.46 -8.13 -6.97
N SER A 396 14.67 -9.13 -7.83
CA SER A 396 13.88 -9.38 -9.03
C SER A 396 12.69 -10.32 -8.78
N GLY A 397 12.57 -10.86 -7.57
CA GLY A 397 11.58 -11.86 -7.20
C GLY A 397 11.97 -13.29 -7.56
N ALA A 398 13.19 -13.54 -8.04
CA ALA A 398 13.66 -14.88 -8.36
C ALA A 398 13.98 -15.66 -7.08
N MET A 399 13.54 -16.92 -7.01
CA MET A 399 13.78 -17.79 -5.86
C MET A 399 15.26 -18.17 -5.75
N ALA A 400 15.87 -17.92 -4.59
CA ALA A 400 17.23 -18.29 -4.29
C ALA A 400 17.41 -19.81 -4.22
N THR A 401 18.54 -20.29 -4.75
CA THR A 401 19.04 -21.66 -4.58
C THR A 401 20.55 -21.60 -4.33
N GLY A 402 21.10 -22.62 -3.68
CA GLY A 402 22.52 -22.68 -3.32
C GLY A 402 22.93 -21.67 -2.26
N TRP A 403 24.21 -21.28 -2.28
CA TRP A 403 24.78 -20.30 -1.36
C TRP A 403 24.30 -18.89 -1.66
N CYS A 404 23.81 -18.18 -0.64
CA CYS A 404 23.36 -16.80 -0.76
C CYS A 404 23.84 -15.95 0.42
N LEU A 405 24.42 -14.78 0.12
CA LEU A 405 24.84 -13.79 1.10
C LEU A 405 23.74 -12.73 1.26
N ILE A 406 23.01 -12.77 2.37
CA ILE A 406 21.85 -11.91 2.63
C ILE A 406 22.15 -11.06 3.86
N GLY A 407 22.21 -9.73 3.67
CA GLY A 407 22.50 -8.80 4.77
C GLY A 407 23.85 -9.05 5.47
N GLY A 408 24.85 -9.56 4.75
CA GLY A 408 26.16 -9.91 5.29
C GLY A 408 26.26 -11.28 5.97
N THR A 409 25.17 -12.07 5.98
CA THR A 409 25.14 -13.42 6.54
C THR A 409 24.96 -14.46 5.43
N TRP A 410 25.72 -15.55 5.47
CA TRP A 410 25.59 -16.64 4.51
C TRP A 410 24.46 -17.59 4.90
N TYR A 411 23.68 -17.98 3.91
CA TYR A 411 22.63 -18.98 3.99
C TYR A 411 22.82 -19.99 2.85
N TYR A 412 22.19 -21.16 2.99
CA TYR A 412 22.14 -22.14 1.93
C TYR A 412 20.70 -22.59 1.69
N PHE A 413 20.30 -22.60 0.43
CA PHE A 413 18.99 -23.05 -0.03
C PHE A 413 19.18 -24.29 -0.91
N ASN A 414 18.41 -25.33 -0.71
CA ASN A 414 18.52 -26.52 -1.58
C ASN A 414 17.93 -26.29 -2.97
N GLY A 415 17.96 -27.31 -3.82
CA GLY A 415 17.45 -27.22 -5.20
C GLY A 415 15.95 -26.90 -5.32
N SER A 416 15.18 -27.03 -4.23
CA SER A 416 13.78 -26.60 -4.16
C SER A 416 13.60 -25.17 -3.63
N GLY A 417 14.69 -24.49 -3.29
CA GLY A 417 14.71 -23.17 -2.67
C GLY A 417 14.43 -23.16 -1.17
N ALA A 418 14.28 -24.32 -0.54
CA ALA A 418 14.09 -24.42 0.90
C ALA A 418 15.40 -24.10 1.64
N MET A 419 15.34 -23.18 2.60
CA MET A 419 16.46 -22.82 3.46
C MET A 419 16.87 -23.99 4.34
N GLU A 420 18.16 -24.31 4.35
CA GLU A 420 18.72 -25.40 5.14
C GLU A 420 19.08 -24.97 6.57
N THR A 421 18.97 -25.91 7.50
CA THR A 421 19.28 -25.71 8.94
C THR A 421 19.99 -26.94 9.50
N GLY A 422 20.90 -26.74 10.45
CA GLY A 422 21.69 -27.81 11.03
C GLY A 422 22.89 -28.22 10.16
N TRP A 423 23.31 -29.48 10.28
CA TRP A 423 24.49 -30.00 9.58
C TRP A 423 24.16 -30.37 8.13
N HIS A 424 24.93 -29.83 7.18
CA HIS A 424 24.83 -30.20 5.77
C HIS A 424 26.20 -30.42 5.15
N LEU A 425 26.30 -31.48 4.34
CA LEU A 425 27.47 -31.80 3.53
C LEU A 425 27.26 -31.20 2.14
N ILE A 426 28.04 -30.17 1.81
CA ILE A 426 27.95 -29.42 0.55
C ILE A 426 29.30 -29.54 -0.14
N ASP A 427 29.30 -30.11 -1.36
CA ASP A 427 30.51 -30.35 -2.16
C ASP A 427 31.63 -31.06 -1.37
N GLY A 428 31.25 -32.06 -0.58
CA GLY A 428 32.18 -32.86 0.24
C GLY A 428 32.67 -32.18 1.51
N THR A 429 32.15 -31.00 1.85
CA THR A 429 32.54 -30.24 3.06
C THR A 429 31.35 -30.04 4.00
N TRP A 430 31.55 -30.27 5.30
CA TRP A 430 30.50 -30.05 6.30
C TRP A 430 30.40 -28.59 6.70
N TYR A 431 29.17 -28.10 6.76
CA TYR A 431 28.79 -26.79 7.26
C TYR A 431 27.70 -26.95 8.31
N TYR A 432 27.60 -25.99 9.22
CA TYR A 432 26.49 -25.91 10.16
C TYR A 432 25.74 -24.61 9.98
N PHE A 433 24.43 -24.72 9.76
CA PHE A 433 23.50 -23.61 9.71
C PHE A 433 22.73 -23.57 11.03
N ASN A 434 22.57 -22.39 11.61
CA ASN A 434 21.87 -22.22 12.87
C ASN A 434 20.45 -22.82 12.78
N GLY A 435 20.08 -23.68 13.74
CA GLY A 435 18.81 -24.42 13.71
C GLY A 435 17.54 -23.54 13.71
N SER A 436 17.64 -22.29 14.16
CA SER A 436 16.50 -21.37 14.21
C SER A 436 16.52 -20.35 13.08
N SER A 437 17.71 -19.80 12.76
CA SER A 437 17.83 -18.71 11.79
C SER A 437 18.30 -19.14 10.41
N GLY A 438 18.87 -20.34 10.24
CA GLY A 438 19.50 -20.79 8.99
C GLY A 438 20.84 -20.11 8.67
N ALA A 439 21.32 -19.22 9.54
CA ALA A 439 22.60 -18.53 9.33
C ALA A 439 23.77 -19.52 9.41
N MET A 440 24.66 -19.51 8.42
CA MET A 440 25.91 -20.26 8.46
C MET A 440 26.75 -19.83 9.66
N THR A 441 27.18 -20.79 10.48
CA THR A 441 27.95 -20.49 11.68
C THR A 441 29.45 -20.56 11.42
N THR A 442 30.22 -19.84 12.24
CA THR A 442 31.69 -19.84 12.24
C THR A 442 32.19 -19.90 13.69
N GLY A 443 33.46 -20.25 13.88
CA GLY A 443 34.09 -20.36 15.19
C GLY A 443 33.66 -21.59 15.99
N TRP A 444 33.86 -21.55 17.30
CA TRP A 444 33.46 -22.62 18.22
C TRP A 444 31.94 -22.69 18.36
N GLN A 445 31.38 -23.88 18.16
CA GLN A 445 29.95 -24.15 18.26
C GLN A 445 29.71 -25.34 19.18
N LEU A 446 28.89 -25.14 20.21
CA LEU A 446 28.40 -26.22 21.06
C LEU A 446 27.07 -26.72 20.51
N ILE A 447 27.07 -27.90 19.91
CA ILE A 447 25.90 -28.48 19.25
C ILE A 447 25.54 -29.77 19.97
N GLY A 448 24.37 -29.78 20.63
CA GLY A 448 24.04 -30.79 21.62
C GLY A 448 24.99 -30.68 22.82
N ASN A 449 25.84 -31.68 23.02
CA ASN A 449 26.84 -31.72 24.10
C ASN A 449 28.28 -31.80 23.57
N THR A 450 28.48 -31.50 22.28
CA THR A 450 29.76 -31.66 21.61
C THR A 450 30.21 -30.33 21.02
N TRP A 451 31.47 -29.98 21.25
CA TRP A 451 32.10 -28.82 20.65
C TRP A 451 32.63 -29.15 19.27
N TYR A 452 32.38 -28.26 18.32
CA TYR A 452 32.90 -28.29 16.96
C TYR A 452 33.55 -26.93 16.67
N TYR A 453 34.50 -26.90 15.74
CA TYR A 453 35.08 -25.66 15.24
C TYR A 453 34.79 -25.51 13.75
N LEU A 454 34.09 -24.43 13.39
CA LEU A 454 33.80 -24.05 12.02
C LEU A 454 34.79 -22.92 11.65
N GLY A 455 35.46 -23.04 10.51
CA GLY A 455 36.37 -22.01 10.00
C GLY A 455 35.68 -20.67 9.76
N THR A 456 36.44 -19.63 9.45
CA THR A 456 35.87 -18.33 9.07
C THR A 456 35.08 -18.38 7.76
N ASP A 457 35.30 -19.40 6.94
CA ASP A 457 34.53 -19.73 5.74
C ASP A 457 33.40 -20.74 6.01
N GLY A 458 33.11 -21.04 7.29
CA GLY A 458 32.04 -21.93 7.73
C GLY A 458 32.34 -23.43 7.65
N LYS A 459 33.49 -23.82 7.12
CA LYS A 459 33.85 -25.23 6.95
C LYS A 459 34.16 -25.89 8.29
N MET A 460 33.64 -27.08 8.53
CA MET A 460 33.99 -27.88 9.70
C MET A 460 35.46 -28.28 9.67
N VAL A 461 36.18 -27.95 10.73
CA VAL A 461 37.59 -28.29 10.89
C VAL A 461 37.73 -29.68 11.51
N THR A 462 38.66 -30.46 10.99
CA THR A 462 39.07 -31.77 11.53
C THR A 462 40.61 -31.80 11.66
N GLY A 463 41.13 -32.74 12.45
CA GLY A 463 42.56 -32.89 12.71
C GLY A 463 43.11 -31.94 13.77
N LEU A 464 44.45 -31.90 13.87
CA LEU A 464 45.17 -30.96 14.74
C LEU A 464 45.05 -29.55 14.15
N THR A 465 44.64 -28.59 14.96
CA THR A 465 44.49 -27.19 14.55
C THR A 465 44.84 -26.24 15.67
N THR A 466 45.23 -25.01 15.32
CA THR A 466 45.54 -23.96 16.29
C THR A 466 44.48 -22.87 16.20
N VAL A 467 43.77 -22.64 17.31
CA VAL A 467 42.75 -21.58 17.43
C VAL A 467 43.19 -20.62 18.51
N THR A 468 43.37 -19.34 18.16
CA THR A 468 43.77 -18.27 19.10
C THR A 468 45.04 -18.61 19.91
N GLY A 469 46.00 -19.31 19.31
CA GLY A 469 47.28 -19.67 19.93
C GLY A 469 47.28 -20.95 20.78
N ALA A 470 46.13 -21.62 20.95
CA ALA A 470 46.05 -22.92 21.60
C ALA A 470 45.82 -24.04 20.56
N ILE A 471 46.42 -25.21 20.79
CA ILE A 471 46.30 -26.38 19.91
C ILE A 471 45.10 -27.22 20.34
N TYR A 472 44.29 -27.65 19.39
CA TYR A 472 43.13 -28.50 19.58
C TYR A 472 43.21 -29.69 18.62
N TYR A 473 42.50 -30.77 18.95
CA TYR A 473 42.26 -31.87 18.02
C TYR A 473 40.76 -32.05 17.82
N LEU A 474 40.31 -31.95 16.57
CA LEU A 474 38.95 -32.22 16.16
C LEU A 474 38.97 -33.60 15.49
N GLU A 475 38.21 -34.55 16.01
CA GLU A 475 38.13 -35.91 15.47
C GLU A 475 37.57 -35.88 14.02
N SER A 476 37.58 -37.01 13.31
CA SER A 476 37.07 -37.06 11.93
C SER A 476 35.58 -36.69 11.79
N SER A 477 34.83 -36.80 12.90
CA SER A 477 33.45 -36.33 13.03
C SER A 477 33.33 -34.81 13.28
N GLY A 478 34.45 -34.11 13.45
CA GLY A 478 34.53 -32.71 13.88
C GLY A 478 34.44 -32.51 15.40
N ALA A 479 34.19 -33.57 16.17
CA ALA A 479 34.07 -33.48 17.63
C ALA A 479 35.40 -33.09 18.29
N MET A 480 35.39 -32.10 19.15
CA MET A 480 36.56 -31.67 19.92
C MET A 480 36.98 -32.75 20.92
N ALA A 481 38.22 -33.21 20.81
CA ALA A 481 38.77 -34.21 21.71
C ALA A 481 39.15 -33.62 23.07
N THR A 482 39.04 -34.47 24.10
CA THR A 482 39.55 -34.21 25.46
C THR A 482 40.26 -35.45 25.98
N GLY A 483 41.15 -35.26 26.96
CA GLY A 483 42.01 -36.29 27.54
C GLY A 483 43.15 -36.70 26.62
N TRP A 484 43.73 -37.87 26.88
CA TRP A 484 44.81 -38.44 26.08
C TRP A 484 44.31 -38.85 24.69
N ARG A 485 45.08 -38.50 23.65
CA ARG A 485 44.88 -38.94 22.26
C ARG A 485 46.22 -39.24 21.61
N GLN A 486 46.26 -40.32 20.82
CA GLN A 486 47.40 -40.64 19.99
C GLN A 486 47.09 -40.24 18.54
N ILE A 487 47.92 -39.36 17.97
CA ILE A 487 47.74 -38.78 16.65
C ILE A 487 49.06 -38.98 15.90
N ASP A 488 49.02 -39.72 14.78
CA ASP A 488 50.19 -40.11 13.98
C ASP A 488 51.33 -40.72 14.83
N GLY A 489 50.96 -41.56 15.80
CA GLY A 489 51.88 -42.24 16.72
C GLY A 489 52.36 -41.40 17.91
N ILE A 490 52.05 -40.10 17.96
CA ILE A 490 52.47 -39.18 19.02
C ILE A 490 51.33 -38.96 20.01
N TRP A 491 51.62 -39.01 21.31
CA TRP A 491 50.64 -38.74 22.36
C TRP A 491 50.50 -37.24 22.63
N TYR A 492 49.26 -36.80 22.78
CA TYR A 492 48.86 -35.47 23.21
C TYR A 492 47.87 -35.61 24.37
N TYR A 493 47.80 -34.62 25.24
CA TYR A 493 46.76 -34.52 26.26
C TYR A 493 45.98 -33.23 26.09
N PHE A 494 44.68 -33.32 25.85
CA PHE A 494 43.77 -32.18 25.74
C PHE A 494 43.01 -32.00 27.05
N ASN A 495 43.02 -30.79 27.62
CA ASN A 495 42.36 -30.52 28.90
C ASN A 495 40.82 -30.43 28.75
N GLY A 496 40.11 -30.06 29.81
CA GLY A 496 38.64 -29.96 29.79
C GLY A 496 38.08 -28.89 28.84
N SER A 497 38.87 -27.89 28.43
CA SER A 497 38.50 -26.94 27.38
C SER A 497 38.91 -27.40 25.98
N GLY A 498 39.50 -28.59 25.85
CA GLY A 498 40.01 -29.15 24.61
C GLY A 498 41.37 -28.62 24.17
N ALA A 499 41.98 -27.69 24.91
CA ALA A 499 43.30 -27.18 24.57
C ALA A 499 44.39 -28.20 24.96
N ALA A 500 45.40 -28.37 24.10
CA ALA A 500 46.55 -29.23 24.36
C ALA A 500 47.32 -28.70 25.57
N HIS A 501 47.66 -29.61 26.48
CA HIS A 501 48.49 -29.29 27.63
C HIS A 501 49.94 -29.12 27.19
N ILE A 502 50.57 -28.07 27.70
CA ILE A 502 51.99 -27.77 27.46
C ILE A 502 52.70 -27.76 28.82
N GLY A 503 53.88 -28.36 28.88
CA GLY A 503 54.66 -28.52 30.10
C GLY A 503 54.27 -29.73 30.93
N TRP A 504 54.51 -29.64 32.24
CA TRP A 504 54.31 -30.73 33.20
C TRP A 504 52.82 -31.02 33.46
N LEU A 505 52.40 -32.26 33.23
CA LEU A 505 51.05 -32.76 33.50
C LEU A 505 51.09 -33.83 34.59
N TYR A 506 50.28 -33.69 35.63
CA TYR A 506 50.08 -34.73 36.65
C TYR A 506 48.73 -35.42 36.46
N GLN A 507 48.74 -36.72 36.20
CA GLN A 507 47.52 -37.49 35.97
C GLN A 507 47.69 -38.92 36.50
N GLY A 508 46.69 -39.43 37.23
CA GLY A 508 46.72 -40.81 37.74
C GLY A 508 47.95 -41.11 38.61
N ASN A 509 48.36 -40.17 39.45
CA ASN A 509 49.55 -40.26 40.31
C ASN A 509 50.89 -40.34 39.56
N THR A 510 50.93 -39.89 38.30
CA THR A 510 52.11 -39.93 37.43
C THR A 510 52.34 -38.57 36.78
N TRP A 511 53.59 -38.13 36.69
CA TRP A 511 53.99 -36.92 35.96
C TRP A 511 54.37 -37.26 34.52
N TYR A 512 53.97 -36.40 33.59
CA TYR A 512 54.29 -36.43 32.16
C TYR A 512 54.78 -35.04 31.74
N TYR A 513 55.52 -34.95 30.64
CA TYR A 513 55.93 -33.68 30.07
C TYR A 513 55.51 -33.56 28.60
N LEU A 514 54.77 -32.50 28.28
CA LEU A 514 54.37 -32.15 26.92
C LEU A 514 55.21 -30.95 26.45
N ASN A 515 55.77 -30.98 25.24
CA ASN A 515 56.56 -29.87 24.71
C ASN A 515 55.67 -28.67 24.27
N ALA A 516 56.29 -27.63 23.71
CA ALA A 516 55.58 -26.44 23.24
C ALA A 516 54.57 -26.71 22.10
N ASP A 517 54.73 -27.81 21.36
CA ASP A 517 53.78 -28.27 20.34
C ASP A 517 52.70 -29.21 20.92
N GLY A 518 52.66 -29.41 22.25
CA GLY A 518 51.75 -30.30 22.95
C GLY A 518 52.10 -31.80 22.86
N LYS A 519 53.24 -32.15 22.27
CA LYS A 519 53.67 -33.54 22.07
C LYS A 519 54.25 -34.11 23.36
N MET A 520 53.83 -35.32 23.73
CA MET A 520 54.35 -36.02 24.90
C MET A 520 55.79 -36.47 24.66
N MET A 521 56.66 -36.09 25.58
CA MET A 521 58.09 -36.40 25.51
C MET A 521 58.39 -37.74 26.18
N THR A 522 59.37 -38.44 25.60
CA THR A 522 59.94 -39.68 26.12
C THR A 522 61.47 -39.59 26.11
N GLY A 523 62.15 -40.50 26.80
CA GLY A 523 63.61 -40.52 26.94
C GLY A 523 64.15 -39.41 27.84
N TRP A 524 65.45 -39.13 27.70
CA TRP A 524 66.13 -38.04 28.41
C TRP A 524 65.68 -36.67 27.90
N GLN A 525 65.27 -35.79 28.82
CA GLN A 525 64.83 -34.43 28.53
C GLN A 525 65.52 -33.42 29.46
N THR A 526 65.94 -32.29 28.92
CA THR A 526 66.46 -31.16 29.69
C THR A 526 65.39 -30.08 29.75
N ILE A 527 64.90 -29.77 30.95
CA ILE A 527 63.79 -28.83 31.18
C ILE A 527 64.23 -27.81 32.22
N GLY A 528 64.44 -26.56 31.78
CA GLY A 528 65.19 -25.58 32.56
C GLY A 528 66.62 -26.06 32.79
N ASP A 529 67.11 -25.95 34.03
CA ASP A 529 68.48 -26.34 34.40
C ASP A 529 68.59 -27.81 34.86
N SER A 530 67.55 -28.61 34.70
CA SER A 530 67.49 -29.99 35.23
C SER A 530 67.25 -31.03 34.15
N LYS A 531 67.86 -32.21 34.33
CA LYS A 531 67.62 -33.40 33.48
C LYS A 531 66.57 -34.31 34.10
N TYR A 532 65.69 -34.81 33.25
CA TYR A 532 64.61 -35.72 33.59
C TYR A 532 64.65 -36.92 32.63
N TYR A 533 64.16 -38.08 33.09
CA TYR A 533 63.92 -39.22 32.23
C TYR A 533 62.43 -39.56 32.20
N LEU A 534 61.87 -39.63 31.00
CA LEU A 534 60.48 -39.99 30.75
C LEU A 534 60.47 -41.38 30.10
N TYR A 535 59.84 -42.38 30.70
CA TYR A 535 59.76 -43.72 30.13
C TYR A 535 59.04 -43.73 28.77
N GLY A 536 59.07 -44.84 28.03
CA GLY A 536 58.32 -44.98 26.78
C GLY A 536 56.79 -44.79 26.93
N SER A 537 56.27 -44.97 28.14
CA SER A 537 54.88 -44.63 28.50
C SER A 537 54.64 -43.13 28.77
N GLY A 538 55.69 -42.30 28.72
CA GLY A 538 55.68 -40.89 29.10
C GLY A 538 55.81 -40.61 30.59
N ALA A 539 55.77 -41.64 31.44
CA ALA A 539 55.87 -41.50 32.89
C ALA A 539 57.25 -40.97 33.30
N MET A 540 57.29 -39.96 34.16
CA MET A 540 58.52 -39.42 34.73
C MET A 540 59.13 -40.40 35.74
N ALA A 541 60.43 -40.66 35.61
CA ALA A 541 61.18 -41.41 36.62
C ALA A 541 61.27 -40.63 37.94
N VAL A 542 61.09 -41.33 39.06
CA VAL A 542 61.21 -40.81 40.43
C VAL A 542 61.96 -41.83 41.29
N GLY A 543 62.62 -41.34 42.35
CA GLY A 543 63.46 -42.13 43.24
C GLY A 543 64.65 -42.74 42.50
N ARG A 544 65.15 -43.87 43.01
CA ARG A 544 66.17 -44.65 42.30
C ARG A 544 65.53 -45.45 41.18
N ALA A 545 66.02 -45.26 39.95
CA ALA A 545 65.51 -45.92 38.76
C ALA A 545 66.63 -46.37 37.82
N GLN A 546 66.39 -47.46 37.11
CA GLN A 546 67.29 -48.00 36.08
C GLN A 546 66.95 -47.42 34.72
N VAL A 547 67.92 -46.80 34.06
CA VAL A 547 67.81 -46.28 32.69
C VAL A 547 68.96 -46.87 31.87
N ASP A 548 68.64 -47.63 30.83
CA ASP A 548 69.61 -48.30 29.95
C ASP A 548 70.70 -49.12 30.69
N GLY A 549 70.35 -49.70 31.85
CA GLY A 549 71.23 -50.52 32.67
C GLY A 549 72.11 -49.76 33.68
N VAL A 550 71.88 -48.45 33.84
CA VAL A 550 72.55 -47.60 34.83
C VAL A 550 71.53 -47.11 35.87
N GLU A 551 71.88 -47.16 37.17
CA GLU A 551 71.05 -46.62 38.25
C GLU A 551 71.25 -45.11 38.38
N TYR A 552 70.15 -44.36 38.36
CA TYR A 552 70.13 -42.92 38.63
C TYR A 552 69.18 -42.61 39.80
N ASP A 553 69.48 -41.56 40.57
CA ASP A 553 68.57 -41.03 41.61
C ASP A 553 67.88 -39.76 41.09
N PHE A 554 66.57 -39.87 40.84
CA PHE A 554 65.73 -38.77 40.40
C PHE A 554 65.00 -38.07 41.55
N GLY A 555 65.13 -38.53 42.80
CA GLY A 555 64.36 -38.00 43.92
C GLY A 555 62.85 -38.06 43.72
N THR A 556 62.08 -37.45 44.62
CA THR A 556 60.61 -37.38 44.49
C THR A 556 60.13 -36.34 43.48
N ASP A 557 61.02 -35.41 43.09
CA ASP A 557 60.77 -34.31 42.16
C ASP A 557 61.19 -34.62 40.71
N GLY A 558 61.73 -35.82 40.46
CA GLY A 558 62.07 -36.34 39.13
C GLY A 558 63.38 -35.81 38.53
N ARG A 559 64.09 -34.93 39.25
CA ARG A 559 65.35 -34.33 38.79
C ARG A 559 66.50 -35.32 38.97
N CYS A 560 67.18 -35.66 37.89
CA CYS A 560 68.37 -36.50 37.94
C CYS A 560 69.47 -35.80 38.76
N ARG A 561 69.95 -36.47 39.81
CA ARG A 561 71.07 -36.05 40.63
C ARG A 561 72.32 -36.78 40.14
N GLU A 562 73.42 -36.04 40.01
CA GLU A 562 74.74 -36.63 39.73
C GLU A 562 75.24 -37.47 40.90
#